data_AF-A0A8B6E890-F1
#
_entry.id   AF-A0A8B6E890-F1
#
_cell.length_a   1.000
_cell.length_b   1.000
_cell.length_c   1.000
_cell.angle_alpha   90.00
_cell.angle_beta   90.00
_cell.angle_gamma   90.00
#
_symmetry.space_group_name_H-M   'P 1'
#
loop_
_entity.id
_entity.type
_entity.pdbx_description
1 polymer ?
#
loop_
_entity_poly.entity_id
_entity_poly.type
_entity_poly.pdbx_seq_one_letter_code
_entity_poly.pdbx_strand_id
1 'polypeptide(L)'
;MRAEIRFHKAEEDLQTKDLQIADHRKKEKEMETKLKEFAKLYDVIKNERNKCVNLIQTSTQKAAEMKEKIKMLQNEIEILRHTVNDKDKILQNQRLKHMTNIVKRDSLLNELSKQKAVYMEMKAQQDQQKMDMSKLNMMINQGEEESTRLRDMYSKELKKRNDRGLKLIQIEEEVATFYEKVNIEDQLIRNGNVELQTREEEIRFLNMQMSEDKRSIELLRKMVPQKRALEQEREILQMQLEQCQERMVELFKELEDPKNVDRVRYLEGKDPTPTELHEKIEGLEMRLAEKEEHLLEKDLIFEQVTRLAERVKKKAESGKEDTLELAKKVNDLQAKIKETTRKMMAMVSELSMNQANALKLQQNLKEKEAELEQCYIRMEKGEPPNDDYERAWLRMLRDGEIRQRDKEEIRLQEDEEEQYKIAGGVTTTAEPRPNAYIPDDDSELPIPRPYGKHAPFKPSEPGSTMRHVRKPIPKPIEI
;
A
#
# COMPACT_ATOMS: atom_id res chain seq x y z
N MET A 1 -177.75 -12.24 -92.40
CA MET A 1 -176.84 -11.10 -92.60
C MET A 1 -176.43 -10.30 -91.34
N ARG A 2 -177.28 -10.05 -90.31
CA ARG A 2 -176.83 -9.33 -89.07
C ARG A 2 -176.14 -10.20 -87.99
N ALA A 3 -176.36 -11.52 -88.00
CA ALA A 3 -175.81 -12.44 -86.99
C ALA A 3 -174.35 -12.85 -87.28
N GLU A 4 -173.98 -13.07 -88.54
CA GLU A 4 -172.62 -13.44 -88.94
C GLU A 4 -171.58 -12.36 -88.62
N ILE A 5 -171.94 -11.08 -88.78
CA ILE A 5 -171.05 -9.94 -88.47
C ILE A 5 -170.75 -9.85 -86.96
N ARG A 6 -171.71 -10.21 -86.09
CA ARG A 6 -171.49 -10.21 -84.63
C ARG A 6 -170.62 -11.38 -84.18
N PHE A 7 -170.76 -12.54 -84.82
CA PHE A 7 -169.92 -13.70 -84.53
C PHE A 7 -168.45 -13.43 -84.89
N HIS A 8 -168.19 -12.90 -86.09
CA HIS A 8 -166.83 -12.53 -86.49
C HIS A 8 -166.20 -11.46 -85.59
N LYS A 9 -166.98 -10.46 -85.15
CA LYS A 9 -166.46 -9.44 -84.23
C LYS A 9 -166.12 -10.00 -82.84
N ALA A 10 -166.89 -10.96 -82.35
CA ALA A 10 -166.60 -11.66 -81.10
C ALA A 10 -165.39 -12.61 -81.22
N GLU A 11 -165.20 -13.26 -82.38
CA GLU A 11 -163.99 -14.03 -82.69
C GLU A 11 -162.74 -13.14 -82.76
N GLU A 12 -162.83 -11.96 -83.38
CA GLU A 12 -161.73 -10.99 -83.42
C GLU A 12 -161.40 -10.46 -82.01
N ASP A 13 -162.39 -10.15 -81.19
CA ASP A 13 -162.18 -9.72 -79.79
C ASP A 13 -161.59 -10.86 -78.94
N LEU A 14 -162.03 -12.11 -79.15
CA LEU A 14 -161.46 -13.29 -78.49
C LEU A 14 -160.00 -13.47 -78.89
N GLN A 15 -159.68 -13.40 -80.19
CA GLN A 15 -158.30 -13.44 -80.68
C GLN A 15 -157.46 -12.30 -80.10
N THR A 16 -158.01 -11.10 -79.99
CA THR A 16 -157.31 -9.94 -79.40
C THR A 16 -157.04 -10.14 -77.91
N LYS A 17 -158.00 -10.70 -77.17
CA LYS A 17 -157.83 -11.02 -75.75
C LYS A 17 -156.86 -12.19 -75.53
N ASP A 18 -156.89 -13.20 -76.38
CA ASP A 18 -155.94 -14.31 -76.35
C ASP A 18 -154.51 -13.82 -76.66
N LEU A 19 -154.35 -12.88 -77.60
CA LEU A 19 -153.08 -12.20 -77.85
C LEU A 19 -152.59 -11.38 -76.64
N GLN A 20 -153.48 -10.67 -75.94
CA GLN A 20 -153.14 -9.93 -74.71
C GLN A 20 -152.75 -10.87 -73.56
N ILE A 21 -153.46 -11.98 -73.37
CA ILE A 21 -153.14 -13.00 -72.37
C ILE A 21 -151.79 -13.65 -72.69
N ALA A 22 -151.52 -13.93 -73.98
CA ALA A 22 -150.22 -14.43 -74.42
C ALA A 22 -149.08 -13.43 -74.12
N ASP A 23 -149.29 -12.13 -74.36
CA ASP A 23 -148.30 -11.09 -74.07
C ASP A 23 -148.07 -10.90 -72.56
N HIS A 24 -149.12 -10.94 -71.74
CA HIS A 24 -148.98 -10.88 -70.28
C HIS A 24 -148.31 -12.13 -69.70
N ARG A 25 -148.65 -13.33 -70.19
CA ARG A 25 -147.93 -14.56 -69.82
C ARG A 25 -146.47 -14.52 -70.25
N LYS A 26 -146.16 -13.91 -71.39
CA LYS A 26 -144.78 -13.68 -71.83
C LYS A 26 -144.04 -12.74 -70.88
N LYS A 27 -144.65 -11.61 -70.51
CA LYS A 27 -144.08 -10.65 -69.53
C LYS A 27 -143.91 -11.26 -68.13
N GLU A 28 -144.86 -12.06 -67.68
CA GLU A 28 -144.77 -12.80 -66.41
C GLU A 28 -143.59 -13.76 -66.45
N LYS A 29 -143.46 -14.55 -67.52
CA LYS A 29 -142.34 -15.47 -67.74
C LYS A 29 -141.00 -14.74 -67.85
N GLU A 30 -140.95 -13.58 -68.51
CA GLU A 30 -139.76 -12.71 -68.57
C GLU A 30 -139.38 -12.18 -67.17
N MET A 31 -140.35 -11.72 -66.38
CA MET A 31 -140.08 -11.26 -65.01
C MET A 31 -139.68 -12.39 -64.08
N GLU A 32 -140.28 -13.57 -64.20
CA GLU A 32 -139.89 -14.76 -63.44
C GLU A 32 -138.46 -15.18 -63.80
N THR A 33 -138.09 -15.06 -65.08
CA THR A 33 -136.72 -15.31 -65.56
C THR A 33 -135.75 -14.29 -64.96
N LYS A 34 -136.07 -12.99 -65.00
CA LYS A 34 -135.26 -11.93 -64.37
C LYS A 34 -135.12 -12.10 -62.87
N LEU A 35 -136.18 -12.51 -62.17
CA LEU A 35 -136.15 -12.72 -60.73
C LEU A 35 -135.27 -13.92 -60.37
N LYS A 36 -135.31 -15.00 -61.18
CA LYS A 36 -134.37 -16.12 -61.07
C LYS A 36 -132.93 -15.71 -61.36
N GLU A 37 -132.69 -14.82 -62.32
CA GLU A 37 -131.36 -14.27 -62.61
C GLU A 37 -130.83 -13.41 -61.45
N PHE A 38 -131.64 -12.53 -60.87
CA PHE A 38 -131.26 -11.73 -59.71
C PHE A 38 -131.02 -12.58 -58.46
N ALA A 39 -131.80 -13.63 -58.22
CA ALA A 39 -131.56 -14.57 -57.13
C ALA A 39 -130.18 -15.24 -57.28
N LYS A 40 -129.84 -15.71 -58.49
CA LYS A 40 -128.51 -16.25 -58.79
C LYS A 40 -127.41 -15.22 -58.56
N LEU A 41 -127.61 -13.98 -59.01
CA LEU A 41 -126.63 -12.90 -58.81
C LEU A 41 -126.44 -12.57 -57.33
N TYR A 42 -127.51 -12.54 -56.55
CA TYR A 42 -127.44 -12.33 -55.10
C TYR A 42 -126.67 -13.46 -54.41
N ASP A 43 -126.90 -14.72 -54.79
CA ASP A 43 -126.15 -15.85 -54.24
C ASP A 43 -124.65 -15.76 -54.59
N VAL A 44 -124.31 -15.34 -55.81
CA VAL A 44 -122.91 -15.07 -56.21
C VAL A 44 -122.30 -13.97 -55.34
N ILE A 45 -122.98 -12.83 -55.18
CA ILE A 45 -122.50 -11.70 -54.37
C ILE A 45 -122.37 -12.10 -52.90
N LYS A 46 -123.32 -12.85 -52.35
CA LYS A 46 -123.28 -13.35 -50.98
C LYS A 46 -122.09 -14.30 -50.78
N ASN A 47 -121.83 -15.18 -51.74
CA ASN A 47 -120.68 -16.08 -51.72
C ASN A 47 -119.36 -15.31 -51.80
N GLU A 48 -119.25 -14.31 -52.69
CA GLU A 48 -118.07 -13.44 -52.77
C GLU A 48 -117.88 -12.62 -51.49
N ARG A 49 -118.93 -12.05 -50.90
CA ARG A 49 -118.87 -11.37 -49.60
C ARG A 49 -118.35 -12.30 -48.52
N ASN A 50 -118.89 -13.51 -48.40
CA ASN A 50 -118.45 -14.50 -47.41
C ASN A 50 -116.98 -14.88 -47.62
N LYS A 51 -116.54 -15.03 -48.87
CA LYS A 51 -115.14 -15.27 -49.22
C LYS A 51 -114.25 -14.11 -48.80
N CYS A 52 -114.65 -12.85 -49.07
CA CYS A 52 -113.93 -11.67 -48.62
C CYS A 52 -113.84 -11.58 -47.09
N VAL A 53 -114.93 -11.86 -46.37
CA VAL A 53 -114.95 -11.86 -44.90
C VAL A 53 -113.99 -12.93 -44.34
N ASN A 54 -114.03 -14.14 -44.89
CA ASN A 54 -113.10 -15.21 -44.48
C ASN A 54 -111.64 -14.82 -44.76
N LEU A 55 -111.35 -14.23 -45.93
CA LEU A 55 -110.00 -13.74 -46.26
C LEU A 55 -109.54 -12.64 -45.29
N ILE A 56 -110.42 -11.70 -44.94
CA ILE A 56 -110.12 -10.64 -43.96
C ILE A 56 -109.85 -11.26 -42.58
N GLN A 57 -110.67 -12.21 -42.14
CA GLN A 57 -110.48 -12.88 -40.85
C GLN A 57 -109.16 -13.66 -40.81
N THR A 58 -108.88 -14.49 -41.83
CA THR A 58 -107.60 -15.22 -41.92
C THR A 58 -106.41 -14.28 -42.00
N SER A 59 -106.51 -13.17 -42.75
CA SER A 59 -105.45 -12.16 -42.83
C SER A 59 -105.22 -11.47 -41.49
N THR A 60 -106.29 -11.11 -40.78
CA THR A 60 -106.23 -10.48 -39.46
C THR A 60 -105.62 -11.41 -38.41
N GLN A 61 -106.02 -12.68 -38.41
CA GLN A 61 -105.44 -13.70 -37.54
C GLN A 61 -103.95 -13.89 -37.83
N LYS A 62 -103.55 -14.06 -39.10
CA LYS A 62 -102.14 -14.17 -39.50
C LYS A 62 -101.34 -12.92 -39.10
N ALA A 63 -101.92 -11.73 -39.22
CA ALA A 63 -101.27 -10.49 -38.79
C ALA A 63 -101.08 -10.45 -37.27
N ALA A 64 -102.02 -10.96 -36.48
CA ALA A 64 -101.89 -11.08 -35.03
C ALA A 64 -100.79 -12.08 -34.63
N GLU A 65 -100.80 -13.28 -35.20
CA GLU A 65 -99.76 -14.31 -34.99
C GLU A 65 -98.36 -13.78 -35.34
N MET A 66 -98.24 -13.07 -36.47
CA MET A 66 -96.97 -12.45 -36.88
C MET A 66 -96.54 -11.34 -35.91
N LYS A 67 -97.47 -10.54 -35.36
CA LYS A 67 -97.15 -9.54 -34.32
C LYS A 67 -96.64 -10.19 -33.03
N GLU A 68 -97.24 -11.29 -32.60
CA GLU A 68 -96.75 -12.05 -31.43
C GLU A 68 -95.38 -12.66 -31.68
N LYS A 69 -95.15 -13.21 -32.88
CA LYS A 69 -93.84 -13.71 -33.30
C LYS A 69 -92.77 -12.61 -33.29
N ILE A 70 -93.10 -11.41 -33.77
CA ILE A 70 -92.20 -10.25 -33.71
C ILE A 70 -91.86 -9.91 -32.25
N LYS A 71 -92.83 -9.89 -31.34
CA LYS A 71 -92.58 -9.63 -29.91
C LYS A 71 -91.68 -10.70 -29.27
N MET A 72 -91.91 -11.98 -29.56
CA MET A 72 -91.04 -13.05 -29.06
C MET A 72 -89.59 -12.90 -29.56
N LEU A 73 -89.42 -12.61 -30.85
CA LEU A 73 -88.10 -12.37 -31.43
C LEU A 73 -87.44 -11.11 -30.86
N GLN A 74 -88.20 -10.05 -30.56
CA GLN A 74 -87.68 -8.86 -29.87
C GLN A 74 -87.16 -9.20 -28.48
N ASN A 75 -87.91 -9.96 -27.68
CA ASN A 75 -87.47 -10.42 -26.37
C ASN A 75 -86.21 -11.31 -26.47
N GLU A 76 -86.17 -12.21 -27.46
CA GLU A 76 -85.00 -13.05 -27.70
C GLU A 76 -83.76 -12.23 -28.08
N ILE A 77 -83.92 -11.21 -28.93
CA ILE A 77 -82.86 -10.26 -29.25
C ILE A 77 -82.37 -9.53 -28.00
N GLU A 78 -83.26 -9.12 -27.10
CA GLU A 78 -82.88 -8.46 -25.84
C GLU A 78 -82.10 -9.38 -24.89
N ILE A 79 -82.55 -10.63 -24.73
CA ILE A 79 -81.84 -11.64 -23.92
C ILE A 79 -80.46 -11.92 -24.51
N LEU A 80 -80.35 -12.06 -25.83
CA LEU A 80 -79.08 -12.26 -26.51
C LEU A 80 -78.16 -11.03 -26.34
N ARG A 81 -78.68 -9.82 -26.46
CA ARG A 81 -77.92 -8.59 -26.20
C ARG A 81 -77.40 -8.52 -24.77
N HIS A 82 -78.22 -8.87 -23.78
CA HIS A 82 -77.79 -8.94 -22.38
C HIS A 82 -76.68 -9.97 -22.19
N THR A 83 -76.85 -11.16 -22.77
CA THR A 83 -75.86 -12.25 -22.69
C THR A 83 -74.53 -11.85 -23.32
N VAL A 84 -74.57 -11.21 -24.50
CA VAL A 84 -73.37 -10.68 -25.17
C VAL A 84 -72.67 -9.64 -24.29
N ASN A 85 -73.42 -8.68 -23.75
CA ASN A 85 -72.87 -7.63 -22.88
C ASN A 85 -72.22 -8.21 -21.60
N ASP A 86 -72.82 -9.22 -20.99
CA ASP A 86 -72.23 -9.89 -19.81
C ASP A 86 -70.95 -10.66 -20.17
N LYS A 87 -70.93 -11.33 -21.32
CA LYS A 87 -69.71 -12.01 -21.82
C LYS A 87 -68.61 -11.01 -22.14
N ASP A 88 -68.94 -9.87 -22.72
CA ASP A 88 -67.98 -8.79 -23.00
C ASP A 88 -67.38 -8.22 -21.70
N LYS A 89 -68.21 -7.99 -20.67
CA LYS A 89 -67.72 -7.57 -19.34
C LYS A 89 -66.77 -8.60 -18.73
N ILE A 90 -67.12 -9.89 -18.78
CA ILE A 90 -66.25 -10.97 -18.26
C ILE A 90 -64.94 -11.02 -19.05
N LEU A 91 -65.00 -10.93 -20.38
CA LEU A 91 -63.82 -10.94 -21.24
C LEU A 91 -62.91 -9.74 -20.96
N GLN A 92 -63.48 -8.54 -20.79
CA GLN A 92 -62.74 -7.34 -20.44
C GLN A 92 -62.04 -7.50 -19.09
N ASN A 93 -62.74 -8.03 -18.07
CA ASN A 93 -62.15 -8.31 -16.76
C ASN A 93 -61.00 -9.31 -16.84
N GLN A 94 -61.12 -10.37 -17.66
CA GLN A 94 -60.04 -11.32 -17.87
C GLN A 94 -58.85 -10.71 -18.61
N ARG A 95 -59.09 -9.87 -19.62
CA ARG A 95 -58.03 -9.13 -20.33
C ARG A 95 -57.25 -8.21 -19.38
N LEU A 96 -57.94 -7.48 -18.50
CA LEU A 96 -57.29 -6.63 -17.50
C LEU A 96 -56.44 -7.44 -16.50
N LYS A 97 -56.98 -8.56 -15.99
CA LYS A 97 -56.23 -9.48 -15.12
C LYS A 97 -55.00 -10.05 -15.81
N HIS A 98 -55.13 -10.47 -17.07
CA HIS A 98 -54.01 -11.00 -17.85
C HIS A 98 -52.93 -9.94 -18.06
N MET A 99 -53.30 -8.72 -18.44
CA MET A 99 -52.37 -7.61 -18.58
C MET A 99 -51.64 -7.32 -17.26
N THR A 100 -52.37 -7.31 -16.14
CA THR A 100 -51.80 -7.09 -14.80
C THR A 100 -50.79 -8.19 -14.44
N ASN A 101 -51.10 -9.45 -14.77
CA ASN A 101 -50.21 -10.57 -14.53
C ASN A 101 -48.95 -10.53 -15.40
N ILE A 102 -49.05 -10.07 -16.66
CA ILE A 102 -47.88 -9.83 -17.53
C ILE A 102 -46.96 -8.79 -16.90
N VAL A 103 -47.49 -7.64 -16.49
CA VAL A 103 -46.70 -6.57 -15.86
C VAL A 103 -46.01 -7.08 -14.58
N LYS A 104 -46.73 -7.84 -13.75
CA LYS A 104 -46.14 -8.45 -12.54
C LYS A 104 -45.04 -9.45 -12.87
N ARG A 105 -45.26 -10.33 -13.85
CA ARG A 105 -44.25 -11.30 -14.30
C ARG A 105 -43.00 -10.58 -14.77
N ASP A 106 -43.14 -9.56 -15.62
CA ASP A 106 -42.01 -8.85 -16.20
C ASP A 106 -41.25 -8.06 -15.13
N SER A 107 -41.95 -7.47 -14.16
CA SER A 107 -41.33 -6.87 -12.98
C SER A 107 -40.53 -7.87 -12.14
N LEU A 108 -41.06 -9.08 -11.91
CA LEU A 108 -40.36 -10.12 -11.16
C LEU A 108 -39.16 -10.68 -11.93
N LEU A 109 -39.26 -10.81 -13.25
CA LEU A 109 -38.14 -11.23 -14.10
C LEU A 109 -37.02 -10.20 -14.08
N ASN A 110 -37.34 -8.91 -14.13
CA ASN A 110 -36.36 -7.84 -13.99
C ASN A 110 -35.68 -7.89 -12.62
N GLU A 111 -36.44 -8.04 -11.55
CA GLU A 111 -35.88 -8.17 -10.20
C GLU A 111 -34.98 -9.39 -10.06
N LEU A 112 -35.41 -10.55 -10.59
CA LEU A 112 -34.58 -11.76 -10.64
C LEU A 112 -33.27 -11.53 -11.41
N SER A 113 -33.31 -10.78 -12.51
CA SER A 113 -32.12 -10.45 -13.28
C SER A 113 -31.15 -9.57 -12.48
N LYS A 114 -31.66 -8.56 -11.76
CA LYS A 114 -30.86 -7.71 -10.88
C LYS A 114 -30.21 -8.50 -9.75
N GLN A 115 -30.99 -9.35 -9.07
CA GLN A 115 -30.48 -10.20 -7.99
C GLN A 115 -29.41 -11.19 -8.50
N LYS A 116 -29.58 -11.74 -9.70
CA LYS A 116 -28.55 -12.58 -10.33
C LYS A 116 -27.25 -11.82 -10.59
N ALA A 117 -27.32 -10.57 -11.07
CA ALA A 117 -26.14 -9.74 -11.30
C ALA A 117 -25.38 -9.48 -10.00
N VAL A 118 -26.09 -9.08 -8.93
CA VAL A 118 -25.51 -8.87 -7.60
C VAL A 118 -24.88 -10.16 -7.07
N TYR A 119 -25.55 -11.30 -7.21
CA TYR A 119 -25.01 -12.59 -6.79
C TYR A 119 -23.72 -12.95 -7.54
N MET A 120 -23.66 -12.72 -8.86
CA MET A 120 -22.44 -12.96 -9.65
C MET A 120 -21.29 -12.07 -9.22
N GLU A 121 -21.56 -10.79 -8.93
CA GLU A 121 -20.55 -9.85 -8.41
C GLU A 121 -20.03 -10.29 -7.03
N MET A 122 -20.92 -10.61 -6.09
CA MET A 122 -20.54 -11.12 -4.76
C MET A 122 -19.73 -12.42 -4.86
N LYS A 123 -20.09 -13.32 -5.78
CA LYS A 123 -19.34 -14.56 -6.01
C LYS A 123 -17.95 -14.28 -6.57
N ALA A 124 -17.81 -13.35 -7.51
CA ALA A 124 -16.51 -12.94 -8.03
C ALA A 124 -15.63 -12.32 -6.92
N GLN A 125 -16.21 -11.48 -6.07
CA GLN A 125 -15.51 -10.94 -4.90
C GLN A 125 -15.08 -12.04 -3.91
N GLN A 126 -15.95 -13.03 -3.65
CA GLN A 126 -15.62 -14.16 -2.79
C GLN A 126 -14.45 -14.98 -3.35
N ASP A 127 -14.44 -15.25 -4.65
CA ASP A 127 -13.37 -16.03 -5.29
C ASP A 127 -12.05 -15.24 -5.32
N GLN A 128 -12.11 -13.92 -5.52
CA GLN A 128 -10.94 -13.03 -5.37
C GLN A 128 -10.39 -13.08 -3.93
N GLN A 129 -11.25 -12.95 -2.92
CA GLN A 129 -10.85 -13.03 -1.51
C GLN A 129 -10.23 -14.39 -1.17
N LYS A 130 -10.74 -15.50 -1.72
CA LYS A 130 -10.12 -16.83 -1.56
C LYS A 130 -8.70 -16.86 -2.12
N MET A 131 -8.47 -16.31 -3.30
CA MET A 131 -7.12 -16.23 -3.89
C MET A 131 -6.18 -15.41 -3.01
N ASP A 132 -6.65 -14.28 -2.49
CA ASP A 132 -5.83 -13.42 -1.64
C ASP A 132 -5.54 -14.06 -0.27
N MET A 133 -6.51 -14.79 0.32
CA MET A 133 -6.26 -15.63 1.49
C MET A 133 -5.18 -16.69 1.22
N SER A 134 -5.22 -17.38 0.07
CA SER A 134 -4.19 -18.36 -0.27
C SER A 134 -2.80 -17.72 -0.41
N LYS A 135 -2.71 -16.53 -1.02
CA LYS A 135 -1.44 -15.78 -1.11
C LYS A 135 -0.92 -15.36 0.25
N LEU A 136 -1.78 -14.80 1.10
CA LEU A 136 -1.43 -14.40 2.47
C LEU A 136 -0.95 -15.60 3.28
N ASN A 137 -1.62 -16.74 3.18
CA ASN A 137 -1.21 -17.96 3.85
C ASN A 137 0.17 -18.47 3.38
N MET A 138 0.45 -18.36 2.07
CA MET A 138 1.78 -18.69 1.54
C MET A 138 2.88 -17.77 2.11
N MET A 139 2.61 -16.46 2.20
CA MET A 139 3.54 -15.51 2.81
C MET A 139 3.75 -15.74 4.30
N ILE A 140 2.70 -16.11 5.03
CA ILE A 140 2.80 -16.49 6.46
C ILE A 140 3.70 -17.71 6.61
N ASN A 141 3.46 -18.78 5.84
CA ASN A 141 4.28 -19.99 5.89
C ASN A 141 5.76 -19.71 5.58
N GLN A 142 6.04 -18.85 4.58
CA GLN A 142 7.40 -18.42 4.27
C GLN A 142 8.04 -17.65 5.45
N GLY A 143 7.31 -16.72 6.06
CA GLY A 143 7.79 -15.98 7.23
C GLY A 143 8.03 -16.88 8.44
N GLU A 144 7.20 -17.90 8.66
CA GLU A 144 7.39 -18.90 9.72
C GLU A 144 8.63 -19.77 9.49
N GLU A 145 8.88 -20.17 8.24
CA GLU A 145 10.09 -20.92 7.85
C GLU A 145 11.35 -20.07 8.07
N GLU A 146 11.34 -18.81 7.66
CA GLU A 146 12.44 -17.87 7.88
C GLU A 146 12.70 -17.64 9.38
N SER A 147 11.65 -17.46 10.17
CA SER A 147 11.73 -17.28 11.63
C SER A 147 12.34 -18.52 12.31
N THR A 148 11.93 -19.72 11.89
CA THR A 148 12.47 -20.98 12.38
C THR A 148 13.96 -21.11 12.03
N ARG A 149 14.31 -20.83 10.76
CA ARG A 149 15.71 -20.85 10.29
C ARG A 149 16.58 -19.86 11.07
N LEU A 150 16.05 -18.67 11.35
CA LEU A 150 16.76 -17.65 12.12
C LEU A 150 16.98 -18.10 13.57
N ARG A 151 15.96 -18.70 14.22
CA ARG A 151 16.07 -19.26 15.57
C ARG A 151 17.13 -20.38 15.65
N ASP A 152 17.20 -21.25 14.65
CA ASP A 152 18.22 -22.29 14.57
C ASP A 152 19.63 -21.73 14.42
N MET A 153 19.79 -20.69 13.59
CA MET A 153 21.06 -19.99 13.43
C MET A 153 21.49 -19.33 14.75
N TYR A 154 20.58 -18.64 15.43
CA TYR A 154 20.87 -18.06 16.75
C TYR A 154 21.23 -19.11 17.79
N SER A 155 20.53 -20.24 17.82
CA SER A 155 20.85 -21.36 18.72
C SER A 155 22.26 -21.91 18.49
N LYS A 156 22.68 -22.04 17.21
CA LYS A 156 24.05 -22.46 16.86
C LYS A 156 25.10 -21.45 17.31
N GLU A 157 24.88 -20.16 17.07
CA GLU A 157 25.82 -19.11 17.50
C GLU A 157 25.89 -18.97 19.03
N LEU A 158 24.77 -19.15 19.73
CA LEU A 158 24.74 -19.21 21.20
C LEU A 158 25.56 -20.40 21.72
N LYS A 159 25.43 -21.58 21.11
CA LYS A 159 26.28 -22.73 21.46
C LYS A 159 27.76 -22.41 21.27
N LYS A 160 28.16 -21.89 20.10
CA LYS A 160 29.56 -21.49 19.84
C LYS A 160 30.07 -20.45 20.86
N ARG A 161 29.25 -19.46 21.22
CA ARG A 161 29.58 -18.46 22.23
C ARG A 161 29.79 -19.12 23.60
N ASN A 162 28.90 -20.02 24.00
CA ASN A 162 28.99 -20.71 25.27
C ASN A 162 30.22 -21.63 25.32
N ASP A 163 30.50 -22.38 24.24
CA ASP A 163 31.70 -23.21 24.13
C ASP A 163 32.98 -22.38 24.24
N ARG A 164 33.00 -21.20 23.62
CA ARG A 164 34.13 -20.26 23.76
C ARG A 164 34.23 -19.68 25.17
N GLY A 165 33.10 -19.39 25.80
CA GLY A 165 33.03 -18.97 27.20
C GLY A 165 33.64 -20.02 28.14
N LEU A 166 33.30 -21.29 27.95
CA LEU A 166 33.89 -22.39 28.71
C LEU A 166 35.41 -22.49 28.52
N LYS A 167 35.89 -22.37 27.28
CA LYS A 167 37.34 -22.35 27.00
C LYS A 167 38.06 -21.17 27.65
N LEU A 168 37.43 -19.99 27.70
CA LEU A 168 38.01 -18.83 28.36
C LEU A 168 38.14 -19.05 29.87
N ILE A 169 37.11 -19.62 30.50
CA ILE A 169 37.16 -19.97 31.93
C ILE A 169 38.27 -20.98 32.20
N GLN A 170 38.41 -22.02 31.36
CA GLN A 170 39.50 -22.99 31.50
C GLN A 170 40.88 -22.34 31.41
N ILE A 171 41.09 -21.44 30.44
CA ILE A 171 42.36 -20.70 30.32
C ILE A 171 42.58 -19.78 31.53
N GLU A 172 41.54 -19.15 32.05
CA GLU A 172 41.63 -18.31 33.25
C GLU A 172 42.05 -19.12 34.48
N GLU A 173 41.46 -20.32 34.67
CA GLU A 173 41.85 -21.27 35.72
C GLU A 173 43.30 -21.75 35.57
N GLU A 174 43.73 -22.06 34.34
CA GLU A 174 45.12 -22.42 34.04
C GLU A 174 46.08 -21.28 34.39
N VAL A 175 45.74 -20.05 34.00
CA VAL A 175 46.55 -18.85 34.29
C VAL A 175 46.64 -18.62 35.81
N ALA A 176 45.54 -18.75 36.54
CA ALA A 176 45.55 -18.65 38.00
C ALA A 176 46.48 -19.70 38.63
N THR A 177 46.41 -20.95 38.16
CA THR A 177 47.31 -22.02 38.59
C THR A 177 48.78 -21.69 38.29
N PHE A 178 49.08 -21.08 37.14
CA PHE A 178 50.45 -20.66 36.82
C PHE A 178 50.94 -19.52 37.71
N TYR A 179 50.09 -18.54 38.02
CA TYR A 179 50.44 -17.48 38.97
C TYR A 179 50.78 -18.03 40.35
N GLU A 180 50.01 -19.00 40.85
CA GLU A 180 50.31 -19.67 42.12
C GLU A 180 51.66 -20.40 42.06
N LYS A 181 51.93 -21.15 40.98
CA LYS A 181 53.22 -21.83 40.78
C LYS A 181 54.39 -20.86 40.77
N VAL A 182 54.31 -19.78 39.98
CA VAL A 182 55.36 -18.74 39.92
C VAL A 182 55.58 -18.13 41.30
N ASN A 183 54.52 -17.84 42.05
CA ASN A 183 54.65 -17.28 43.39
C ASN A 183 55.33 -18.25 44.37
N ILE A 184 55.05 -19.56 44.28
CA ILE A 184 55.75 -20.59 45.08
C ILE A 184 57.22 -20.67 44.69
N GLU A 185 57.53 -20.67 43.39
CA GLU A 185 58.91 -20.71 42.89
C GLU A 185 59.70 -19.45 43.30
N ASP A 186 59.10 -18.27 43.22
CA ASP A 186 59.70 -17.01 43.68
C ASP A 186 60.01 -17.03 45.18
N GLN A 187 59.11 -17.57 46.00
CA GLN A 187 59.37 -17.77 47.43
C GLN A 187 60.53 -18.74 47.66
N LEU A 188 60.59 -19.83 46.89
CA LEU A 188 61.67 -20.80 46.97
C LEU A 188 63.02 -20.18 46.57
N ILE A 189 63.07 -19.37 45.52
CA ILE A 189 64.26 -18.63 45.10
C ILE A 189 64.69 -17.63 46.18
N ARG A 190 63.76 -16.89 46.77
CA ARG A 190 64.08 -15.95 47.87
C ARG A 190 64.68 -16.68 49.07
N ASN A 191 64.08 -17.79 49.48
CA ASN A 191 64.60 -18.60 50.58
C ASN A 191 66.00 -19.16 50.23
N GLY A 192 66.17 -19.64 49.00
CA GLY A 192 67.46 -20.11 48.49
C GLY A 192 68.54 -19.03 48.47
N ASN A 193 68.21 -17.79 48.08
CA ASN A 193 69.14 -16.67 48.09
C ASN A 193 69.57 -16.29 49.52
N VAL A 194 68.66 -16.35 50.50
CA VAL A 194 68.98 -16.09 51.90
C VAL A 194 69.94 -17.16 52.44
N GLU A 195 69.68 -18.44 52.16
CA GLU A 195 70.59 -19.53 52.55
C GLU A 195 71.95 -19.38 51.84
N LEU A 196 71.96 -19.06 50.55
CA LEU A 196 73.20 -18.81 49.79
C LEU A 196 74.02 -17.68 50.41
N GLN A 197 73.39 -16.55 50.72
CA GLN A 197 74.05 -15.43 51.38
C GLN A 197 74.64 -15.83 52.73
N THR A 198 73.90 -16.63 53.51
CA THR A 198 74.39 -17.16 54.80
C THR A 198 75.64 -18.01 54.61
N ARG A 199 75.66 -18.89 53.59
CA ARG A 199 76.85 -19.68 53.24
C ARG A 199 78.00 -18.83 52.74
N GLU A 200 77.75 -17.79 51.97
CA GLU A 200 78.78 -16.84 51.54
C GLU A 200 79.40 -16.08 52.72
N GLU A 201 78.59 -15.70 53.72
CA GLU A 201 79.07 -15.10 54.96
C GLU A 201 79.93 -16.07 55.78
N GLU A 202 79.51 -17.34 55.90
CA GLU A 202 80.32 -18.41 56.52
C GLU A 202 81.66 -18.58 55.80
N ILE A 203 81.67 -18.62 54.46
CA ILE A 203 82.89 -18.73 53.66
C ILE A 203 83.79 -17.50 53.88
N ARG A 204 83.23 -16.29 53.91
CA ARG A 204 84.00 -15.06 54.21
C ARG A 204 84.64 -15.12 55.60
N PHE A 205 83.87 -15.54 56.61
CA PHE A 205 84.37 -15.69 57.98
C PHE A 205 85.50 -16.73 58.06
N LEU A 206 85.32 -17.90 57.46
CA LEU A 206 86.35 -18.95 57.41
C LEU A 206 87.62 -18.47 56.69
N ASN A 207 87.49 -17.72 55.58
CA ASN A 207 88.63 -17.13 54.89
C ASN A 207 89.37 -16.11 55.78
N MET A 208 88.65 -15.32 56.57
CA MET A 208 89.26 -14.39 57.53
C MET A 208 90.02 -15.13 58.63
N GLN A 209 89.43 -16.18 59.20
CA GLN A 209 90.11 -17.06 60.17
C GLN A 209 91.36 -17.69 59.56
N MET A 210 91.27 -18.24 58.34
CA MET A 210 92.42 -18.80 57.65
C MET A 210 93.54 -17.76 57.41
N SER A 211 93.18 -16.51 57.12
CA SER A 211 94.16 -15.43 56.96
C SER A 211 94.84 -15.07 58.29
N GLU A 212 94.09 -15.04 59.38
CA GLU A 212 94.63 -14.79 60.73
C GLU A 212 95.54 -15.92 61.21
N ASP A 213 95.16 -17.17 60.96
CA ASP A 213 95.98 -18.35 61.25
C ASP A 213 97.28 -18.31 60.43
N LYS A 214 97.20 -17.97 59.12
CA LYS A 214 98.40 -17.77 58.28
C LYS A 214 99.30 -16.67 58.84
N ARG A 215 98.75 -15.52 59.24
CA ARG A 215 99.49 -14.42 59.87
C ARG A 215 100.16 -14.87 61.17
N SER A 216 99.44 -15.59 62.02
CA SER A 216 99.96 -16.14 63.27
C SER A 216 101.11 -17.12 63.02
N ILE A 217 100.99 -18.01 62.03
CA ILE A 217 102.07 -18.91 61.61
C ILE A 217 103.29 -18.11 61.13
N GLU A 218 103.10 -17.06 60.32
CA GLU A 218 104.19 -16.20 59.85
C GLU A 218 104.91 -15.47 60.99
N LEU A 219 104.17 -14.92 61.96
CA LEU A 219 104.72 -14.30 63.15
C LEU A 219 105.54 -15.29 63.97
N LEU A 220 104.97 -16.47 64.25
CA LEU A 220 105.69 -17.54 64.95
C LEU A 220 106.96 -17.95 64.19
N ARG A 221 106.89 -18.10 62.87
CA ARG A 221 108.07 -18.38 62.03
C ARG A 221 109.15 -17.29 62.14
N LYS A 222 108.78 -16.00 62.24
CA LYS A 222 109.72 -14.88 62.46
C LYS A 222 110.31 -14.87 63.87
N MET A 223 109.59 -15.35 64.88
CA MET A 223 110.09 -15.45 66.26
C MET A 223 111.02 -16.65 66.48
N VAL A 224 110.95 -17.70 65.66
CA VAL A 224 111.80 -18.90 65.78
C VAL A 224 113.30 -18.57 65.74
N PRO A 225 113.83 -17.75 64.80
CA PRO A 225 115.24 -17.35 64.81
C PRO A 225 115.66 -16.61 66.09
N GLN A 226 114.81 -15.72 66.61
CA GLN A 226 115.08 -15.00 67.84
C GLN A 226 115.11 -15.95 69.04
N LYS A 227 114.18 -16.91 69.11
CA LYS A 227 114.21 -17.96 70.13
C LYS A 227 115.50 -18.79 70.03
N ARG A 228 115.90 -19.20 68.83
CA ARG A 228 117.16 -19.95 68.61
C ARG A 228 118.38 -19.13 69.00
N ALA A 229 118.40 -17.83 68.69
CA ALA A 229 119.48 -16.93 69.07
C ALA A 229 119.57 -16.79 70.60
N LEU A 230 118.43 -16.65 71.29
CA LEU A 230 118.37 -16.63 72.75
C LEU A 230 118.75 -17.97 73.38
N GLU A 231 118.41 -19.10 72.76
CA GLU A 231 118.86 -20.44 73.19
C GLU A 231 120.38 -20.58 73.04
N GLN A 232 120.95 -20.13 71.92
CA GLN A 232 122.40 -20.08 71.72
C GLN A 232 123.10 -19.12 72.69
N GLU A 233 122.52 -17.95 72.92
CA GLU A 233 123.04 -16.99 73.90
C GLU A 233 122.95 -17.56 75.31
N ARG A 234 121.89 -18.30 75.65
CA ARG A 234 121.78 -19.04 76.91
C ARG A 234 122.88 -20.09 77.02
N GLU A 235 123.13 -20.88 75.98
CA GLU A 235 124.22 -21.86 75.98
C GLU A 235 125.60 -21.18 76.11
N ILE A 236 125.84 -20.07 75.42
CA ILE A 236 127.07 -19.28 75.52
C ILE A 236 127.22 -18.69 76.93
N LEU A 237 126.17 -18.09 77.48
CA LEU A 237 126.17 -17.56 78.84
C LEU A 237 126.35 -18.66 79.88
N GLN A 238 125.84 -19.87 79.62
CA GLN A 238 126.01 -21.02 80.50
C GLN A 238 127.46 -21.53 80.46
N MET A 239 128.09 -21.59 79.27
CA MET A 239 129.54 -21.85 79.14
C MET A 239 130.39 -20.72 79.76
N GLN A 240 130.00 -19.46 79.58
CA GLN A 240 130.68 -18.31 80.20
C GLN A 240 130.48 -18.29 81.71
N LEU A 241 129.36 -18.77 82.23
CA LEU A 241 129.13 -18.94 83.66
C LEU A 241 130.01 -20.05 84.21
N GLU A 242 130.13 -21.19 83.52
CA GLU A 242 131.07 -22.26 83.88
C GLU A 242 132.51 -21.74 83.86
N GLN A 243 132.93 -21.03 82.81
CA GLN A 243 134.25 -20.38 82.74
C GLN A 243 134.43 -19.30 83.80
N CYS A 244 133.40 -18.49 84.11
CA CYS A 244 133.46 -17.51 85.18
C CYS A 244 133.48 -18.17 86.55
N GLN A 245 132.86 -19.35 86.75
CA GLN A 245 132.97 -20.12 87.99
C GLN A 245 134.37 -20.69 88.14
N GLU A 246 134.98 -21.21 87.06
CA GLU A 246 136.39 -21.60 87.04
C GLU A 246 137.31 -20.42 87.32
N ARG A 247 137.05 -19.27 86.68
CA ARG A 247 137.80 -18.02 86.88
C ARG A 247 137.54 -17.38 88.23
N MET A 248 136.37 -17.58 88.84
CA MET A 248 136.04 -17.16 90.21
C MET A 248 136.79 -18.05 91.20
N VAL A 249 136.98 -19.34 90.92
CA VAL A 249 137.86 -20.22 91.69
C VAL A 249 139.34 -19.79 91.57
N GLU A 250 139.77 -19.32 90.39
CA GLU A 250 141.10 -18.72 90.19
C GLU A 250 141.25 -17.33 90.85
N LEU A 251 140.23 -16.47 90.76
CA LEU A 251 140.23 -15.11 91.32
C LEU A 251 139.98 -15.08 92.82
N PHE A 252 139.26 -16.05 93.42
CA PHE A 252 139.24 -16.26 94.88
C PHE A 252 140.63 -16.59 95.42
N LYS A 253 141.51 -17.13 94.58
CA LYS A 253 142.94 -17.34 94.88
C LYS A 253 143.78 -16.05 94.77
N GLU A 254 143.27 -15.01 94.11
CA GLU A 254 143.91 -13.68 93.97
C GLU A 254 143.20 -12.57 94.80
N LEU A 255 142.16 -12.91 95.58
CA LEU A 255 141.32 -11.97 96.35
C LEU A 255 141.79 -11.72 97.80
N GLU A 256 143.06 -11.95 98.13
CA GLU A 256 143.70 -11.45 99.37
C GLU A 256 144.61 -10.24 99.10
N ASP A 257 144.11 -9.18 98.44
CA ASP A 257 144.48 -7.78 98.78
C ASP A 257 143.52 -6.76 98.11
N PRO A 258 142.81 -5.91 98.88
CA PRO A 258 141.82 -4.97 98.36
C PRO A 258 142.33 -3.53 98.30
N LYS A 259 142.36 -2.91 97.10
CA LYS A 259 142.23 -1.44 96.87
C LYS A 259 142.32 -1.10 95.38
N ASN A 260 141.18 -0.94 94.70
CA ASN A 260 141.04 0.26 93.87
C ASN A 260 139.59 0.63 93.57
N VAL A 261 139.35 1.93 93.67
CA VAL A 261 138.10 2.66 93.57
C VAL A 261 138.28 3.53 92.34
N ASP A 262 137.71 3.12 91.21
CA ASP A 262 137.28 3.99 90.11
C ASP A 262 137.10 3.16 88.84
N ARG A 263 135.93 3.28 88.21
CA ARG A 263 135.81 3.87 86.86
C ARG A 263 134.40 3.68 86.28
N VAL A 264 133.55 4.70 86.48
CA VAL A 264 132.37 4.97 85.63
C VAL A 264 132.30 6.47 85.32
N ARG A 265 131.95 6.84 84.08
CA ARG A 265 131.57 8.22 83.66
C ARG A 265 130.49 8.17 82.56
N TYR A 266 129.54 9.12 82.63
CA TYR A 266 128.32 9.29 81.81
C TYR A 266 128.42 10.34 80.67
N LEU A 267 127.54 10.26 79.66
CA LEU A 267 127.24 11.25 78.59
C LEU A 267 125.71 11.37 78.38
N GLU A 268 125.20 12.58 78.05
CA GLU A 268 123.77 12.96 77.99
C GLU A 268 123.16 13.06 76.57
N GLY A 269 121.83 12.86 76.49
CA GLY A 269 120.88 13.19 75.40
C GLY A 269 119.43 12.91 75.85
N LYS A 270 118.41 13.69 75.41
CA LYS A 270 116.98 13.51 75.77
C LYS A 270 116.15 12.95 74.61
N ASP A 271 115.41 11.87 74.88
CA ASP A 271 114.29 11.37 74.07
C ASP A 271 112.96 12.00 74.52
N PRO A 272 112.01 12.28 73.61
CA PRO A 272 110.68 12.75 73.95
C PRO A 272 109.87 11.65 74.67
N THR A 273 109.07 12.06 75.66
CA THR A 273 108.37 11.14 76.57
C THR A 273 107.10 10.53 75.96
N PRO A 274 106.77 9.25 76.26
CA PRO A 274 105.61 8.53 75.72
C PRO A 274 104.26 9.23 75.89
N THR A 275 104.15 10.11 76.88
CA THR A 275 102.97 10.92 77.19
C THR A 275 102.66 11.97 76.12
N GLU A 276 103.66 12.62 75.54
CA GLU A 276 103.46 13.67 74.51
C GLU A 276 103.02 13.06 73.15
N LEU A 277 103.37 11.80 72.90
CA LEU A 277 102.92 11.03 71.74
C LEU A 277 101.49 10.48 71.93
N HIS A 278 101.13 10.07 73.14
CA HIS A 278 99.77 9.58 73.45
C HIS A 278 98.72 10.69 73.33
N GLU A 279 98.97 11.88 73.87
CA GLU A 279 98.01 13.00 73.78
C GLU A 279 97.73 13.40 72.32
N LYS A 280 98.72 13.24 71.44
CA LYS A 280 98.58 13.56 70.02
C LYS A 280 97.85 12.49 69.22
N ILE A 281 97.90 11.23 69.67
CA ILE A 281 97.15 10.11 69.10
C ILE A 281 95.68 10.21 69.51
N GLU A 282 95.39 10.42 70.80
CA GLU A 282 94.01 10.61 71.30
C GLU A 282 93.29 11.78 70.60
N GLY A 283 93.99 12.90 70.38
CA GLY A 283 93.42 14.05 69.67
C GLY A 283 93.09 13.81 68.20
N LEU A 284 93.78 12.87 67.54
CA LEU A 284 93.50 12.48 66.15
C LEU A 284 92.38 11.42 66.07
N GLU A 285 92.31 10.50 67.03
CA GLU A 285 91.24 9.49 67.12
C GLU A 285 89.88 10.13 67.39
N MET A 286 89.80 11.14 68.29
CA MET A 286 88.56 11.89 68.51
C MET A 286 88.07 12.62 67.25
N ARG A 287 88.99 13.23 66.48
CA ARG A 287 88.62 13.92 65.23
C ARG A 287 88.19 12.96 64.12
N LEU A 288 88.67 11.72 64.12
CA LEU A 288 88.24 10.68 63.19
C LEU A 288 86.82 10.23 63.51
N ALA A 289 86.54 9.94 64.79
CA ALA A 289 85.22 9.53 65.27
C ALA A 289 84.13 10.57 64.95
N GLU A 290 84.39 11.86 65.20
CA GLU A 290 83.46 12.96 64.83
C GLU A 290 83.17 13.02 63.32
N LYS A 291 84.13 12.64 62.47
CA LYS A 291 83.95 12.66 61.02
C LYS A 291 83.20 11.44 60.51
N GLU A 292 83.36 10.28 61.13
CA GLU A 292 82.62 9.07 60.82
C GLU A 292 81.14 9.19 61.22
N GLU A 293 80.84 9.77 62.39
CA GLU A 293 79.47 10.05 62.83
C GLU A 293 78.73 10.99 61.86
N HIS A 294 79.37 12.09 61.45
CA HIS A 294 78.80 13.00 60.46
C HIS A 294 78.57 12.37 59.07
N LEU A 295 79.33 11.34 58.71
CA LEU A 295 79.18 10.65 57.43
C LEU A 295 77.96 9.71 57.47
N LEU A 296 77.79 8.98 58.58
CA LEU A 296 76.61 8.15 58.84
C LEU A 296 75.30 8.96 58.86
N GLU A 297 75.30 10.15 59.48
CA GLU A 297 74.15 11.05 59.44
C GLU A 297 73.78 11.46 58.01
N LYS A 298 74.78 11.78 57.18
CA LYS A 298 74.54 12.18 55.78
C LYS A 298 74.07 11.03 54.90
N ASP A 299 74.59 9.82 55.12
CA ASP A 299 74.14 8.62 54.38
C ASP A 299 72.69 8.27 54.72
N LEU A 300 72.29 8.39 55.99
CA LEU A 300 70.90 8.18 56.41
C LEU A 300 69.93 9.20 55.77
N ILE A 301 70.34 10.47 55.70
CA ILE A 301 69.56 11.52 55.03
C ILE A 301 69.48 11.24 53.52
N PHE A 302 70.59 10.84 52.90
CA PHE A 302 70.63 10.52 51.47
C PHE A 302 69.70 9.35 51.12
N GLU A 303 69.68 8.29 51.93
CA GLU A 303 68.79 7.14 51.73
C GLU A 303 67.31 7.55 51.85
N GLN A 304 66.96 8.36 52.87
CA GLN A 304 65.59 8.88 53.01
C GLN A 304 65.16 9.75 51.83
N VAL A 305 66.03 10.66 51.37
CA VAL A 305 65.75 11.55 50.23
C VAL A 305 65.59 10.74 48.94
N THR A 306 66.44 9.76 48.72
CA THR A 306 66.38 8.88 47.53
C THR A 306 65.07 8.09 47.52
N ARG A 307 64.68 7.53 48.67
CA ARG A 307 63.42 6.77 48.81
C ARG A 307 62.18 7.64 48.60
N LEU A 308 62.21 8.90 49.05
CA LEU A 308 61.13 9.87 48.80
C LEU A 308 61.07 10.26 47.31
N ALA A 309 62.22 10.51 46.68
CA ALA A 309 62.31 10.86 45.26
C ALA A 309 61.77 9.73 44.37
N GLU A 310 62.14 8.47 44.65
CA GLU A 310 61.63 7.30 43.91
C GLU A 310 60.14 7.08 44.11
N ARG A 311 59.61 7.34 45.32
CA ARG A 311 58.17 7.25 45.58
C ARG A 311 57.39 8.30 44.79
N VAL A 312 57.90 9.54 44.73
CA VAL A 312 57.30 10.61 43.91
C VAL A 312 57.38 10.25 42.43
N LYS A 313 58.52 9.72 41.95
CA LYS A 313 58.69 9.28 40.57
C LYS A 313 57.70 8.17 40.19
N LYS A 314 57.59 7.11 41.00
CA LYS A 314 56.61 6.03 40.79
C LYS A 314 55.18 6.53 40.76
N LYS A 315 54.82 7.46 41.66
CA LYS A 315 53.47 8.07 41.69
C LYS A 315 53.19 8.97 40.48
N ALA A 316 54.21 9.65 39.98
CA ALA A 316 54.11 10.44 38.75
C ALA A 316 54.00 9.55 37.50
N GLU A 317 54.71 8.42 37.47
CA GLU A 317 54.63 7.44 36.38
C GLU A 317 53.28 6.72 36.36
N SER A 318 52.76 6.29 37.51
CA SER A 318 51.42 5.68 37.59
C SER A 318 50.32 6.64 37.15
N GLY A 319 50.43 7.93 37.50
CA GLY A 319 49.45 8.93 37.10
C GLY A 319 49.42 9.23 35.59
N LYS A 320 50.51 8.96 34.85
CA LYS A 320 50.58 9.19 33.39
C LYS A 320 49.69 8.23 32.61
N GLU A 321 49.57 6.99 33.06
CA GLU A 321 48.73 6.00 32.39
C GLU A 321 47.24 6.32 32.61
N ASP A 322 46.86 6.68 33.84
CA ASP A 322 45.51 7.14 34.18
C ASP A 322 45.12 8.41 33.40
N THR A 323 46.03 9.39 33.29
CA THR A 323 45.77 10.61 32.51
C THR A 323 45.68 10.34 31.00
N LEU A 324 46.46 9.40 30.46
CA LEU A 324 46.38 8.98 29.07
C LEU A 324 45.05 8.26 28.78
N GLU A 325 44.60 7.37 29.67
CA GLU A 325 43.32 6.69 29.53
C GLU A 325 42.15 7.67 29.63
N LEU A 326 42.22 8.63 30.55
CA LEU A 326 41.23 9.70 30.65
C LEU A 326 41.18 10.55 29.37
N ALA A 327 42.34 10.92 28.81
CA ALA A 327 42.41 11.69 27.56
C ALA A 327 41.79 10.92 26.38
N LYS A 328 42.01 9.59 26.28
CA LYS A 328 41.35 8.73 25.29
C LYS A 328 39.84 8.71 25.48
N LYS A 329 39.35 8.50 26.71
CA LYS A 329 37.92 8.52 27.04
C LYS A 329 37.27 9.87 26.70
N VAL A 330 37.94 10.98 26.99
CA VAL A 330 37.46 12.33 26.66
C VAL A 330 37.37 12.53 25.14
N ASN A 331 38.36 12.08 24.37
CA ASN A 331 38.33 12.14 22.91
C ASN A 331 37.20 11.29 22.31
N ASP A 332 36.98 10.08 22.84
CA ASP A 332 35.88 9.20 22.42
C ASP A 332 34.51 9.83 22.71
N LEU A 333 34.35 10.42 23.90
CA LEU A 333 33.13 11.14 24.26
C LEU A 333 32.92 12.36 23.35
N GLN A 334 33.97 13.12 23.02
CA GLN A 334 33.89 14.23 22.10
C GLN A 334 33.49 13.78 20.68
N ALA A 335 34.01 12.64 20.21
CA ALA A 335 33.63 12.06 18.92
C ALA A 335 32.14 11.65 18.91
N LYS A 336 31.68 10.97 19.97
CA LYS A 336 30.26 10.61 20.16
C LYS A 336 29.36 11.85 20.18
N ILE A 337 29.75 12.90 20.90
CA ILE A 337 29.00 14.18 20.95
C ILE A 337 28.92 14.81 19.56
N LYS A 338 30.01 14.82 18.78
CA LYS A 338 29.98 15.34 17.39
C LYS A 338 29.08 14.51 16.47
N GLU A 339 29.04 13.19 16.66
CA GLU A 339 28.16 12.31 15.89
C GLU A 339 26.68 12.54 16.26
N THR A 340 26.35 12.58 17.55
CA THR A 340 24.98 12.84 18.02
C THR A 340 24.50 14.23 17.62
N THR A 341 25.38 15.25 17.69
CA THR A 341 25.06 16.61 17.23
C THR A 341 24.75 16.63 15.74
N ARG A 342 25.51 15.89 14.90
CA ARG A 342 25.21 15.76 13.47
C ARG A 342 23.87 15.08 13.22
N LYS A 343 23.55 13.99 13.93
CA LYS A 343 22.25 13.32 13.84
C LYS A 343 21.11 14.24 14.28
N MET A 344 21.32 15.00 15.35
CA MET A 344 20.35 16.01 15.83
C MET A 344 20.11 17.09 14.79
N MET A 345 21.16 17.65 14.17
CA MET A 345 21.01 18.62 13.08
C MET A 345 20.23 18.05 11.90
N ALA A 346 20.51 16.80 11.50
CA ALA A 346 19.76 16.13 10.44
C ALA A 346 18.27 15.98 10.80
N MET A 347 17.96 15.49 12.01
CA MET A 347 16.57 15.37 12.48
C MET A 347 15.87 16.74 12.58
N VAL A 348 16.56 17.79 13.02
CA VAL A 348 16.00 19.15 13.07
C VAL A 348 15.71 19.67 11.65
N SER A 349 16.59 19.39 10.68
CA SER A 349 16.36 19.77 9.28
C SER A 349 15.19 18.99 8.64
N GLU A 350 15.07 17.70 8.92
CA GLU A 350 13.96 16.86 8.47
C GLU A 350 12.64 17.34 9.10
N LEU A 351 12.64 17.62 10.40
CA LEU A 351 11.49 18.17 11.11
C LEU A 351 11.09 19.53 10.52
N SER A 352 12.04 20.42 10.25
CA SER A 352 11.78 21.72 9.63
C SER A 352 11.18 21.58 8.23
N MET A 353 11.65 20.62 7.43
CA MET A 353 11.09 20.32 6.11
C MET A 353 9.66 19.78 6.22
N ASN A 354 9.41 18.87 7.16
CA ASN A 354 8.09 18.32 7.42
C ASN A 354 7.11 19.38 7.96
N GLN A 355 7.57 20.28 8.83
CA GLN A 355 6.79 21.43 9.29
C GLN A 355 6.43 22.37 8.12
N ALA A 356 7.38 22.68 7.24
CA ALA A 356 7.12 23.49 6.06
C ALA A 356 6.11 22.82 5.12
N ASN A 357 6.22 21.50 4.90
CA ASN A 357 5.26 20.73 4.13
C ASN A 357 3.86 20.73 4.76
N ALA A 358 3.77 20.56 6.09
CA ALA A 358 2.51 20.60 6.82
C ALA A 358 1.84 21.99 6.71
N LEU A 359 2.61 23.07 6.85
CA LEU A 359 2.10 24.45 6.66
C LEU A 359 1.60 24.67 5.23
N LYS A 360 2.34 24.19 4.22
CA LYS A 360 1.93 24.30 2.81
C LYS A 360 0.64 23.51 2.54
N LEU A 361 0.52 22.30 3.07
CA LEU A 361 -0.70 21.51 2.95
C LEU A 361 -1.90 22.17 3.66
N GLN A 362 -1.67 22.74 4.85
CA GLN A 362 -2.70 23.48 5.58
C GLN A 362 -3.16 24.73 4.80
N GLN A 363 -2.22 25.45 4.17
CA GLN A 363 -2.55 26.58 3.30
C GLN A 363 -3.38 26.13 2.09
N ASN A 364 -2.94 25.07 1.38
CA ASN A 364 -3.69 24.52 0.24
C ASN A 364 -5.09 24.08 0.65
N LEU A 365 -5.24 23.48 1.83
CA LEU A 365 -6.54 23.05 2.36
C LEU A 365 -7.46 24.27 2.57
N LYS A 366 -6.97 25.32 3.23
CA LYS A 366 -7.73 26.57 3.41
C LYS A 366 -8.10 27.24 2.08
N GLU A 367 -7.17 27.26 1.11
CA GLU A 367 -7.43 27.78 -0.23
C GLU A 367 -8.53 26.97 -0.93
N LYS A 368 -8.50 25.64 -0.83
CA LYS A 368 -9.54 24.76 -1.41
C LYS A 368 -10.88 24.84 -0.69
N GLU A 369 -10.88 25.00 0.64
CA GLU A 369 -12.10 25.26 1.41
C GLU A 369 -12.74 26.60 1.00
N ALA A 370 -11.93 27.65 0.84
CA ALA A 370 -12.41 28.95 0.39
C ALA A 370 -12.93 28.90 -1.06
N GLU A 371 -12.24 28.19 -1.96
CA GLU A 371 -12.72 27.93 -3.31
C GLU A 371 -14.07 27.19 -3.29
N LEU A 372 -14.20 26.17 -2.44
CA LEU A 372 -15.43 25.39 -2.31
C LEU A 372 -16.59 26.24 -1.76
N GLU A 373 -16.34 27.06 -0.74
CA GLU A 373 -17.33 27.99 -0.20
C GLU A 373 -17.79 28.99 -1.25
N GLN A 374 -16.87 29.54 -2.05
CA GLN A 374 -17.20 30.39 -3.20
C GLN A 374 -18.04 29.63 -4.25
N CYS A 375 -17.70 28.37 -4.54
CA CYS A 375 -18.47 27.52 -5.44
C CYS A 375 -19.91 27.33 -4.93
N TYR A 376 -20.09 27.08 -3.62
CA TYR A 376 -21.40 26.97 -3.00
C TYR A 376 -22.21 28.27 -3.09
N ILE A 377 -21.59 29.42 -2.81
CA ILE A 377 -22.25 30.73 -2.91
C ILE A 377 -22.70 31.02 -4.36
N ARG A 378 -21.85 30.72 -5.36
CA ARG A 378 -22.22 30.86 -6.78
C ARG A 378 -23.38 29.95 -7.16
N MET A 379 -23.34 28.70 -6.69
CA MET A 379 -24.40 27.73 -6.94
C MET A 379 -25.74 28.16 -6.30
N GLU A 380 -25.72 28.70 -5.08
CA GLU A 380 -26.93 29.28 -4.43
C GLU A 380 -27.51 30.47 -5.21
N LYS A 381 -26.65 31.24 -5.89
CA LYS A 381 -27.07 32.33 -6.80
C LYS A 381 -27.53 31.83 -8.17
N GLY A 382 -27.49 30.53 -8.44
CA GLY A 382 -27.87 29.93 -9.73
C GLY A 382 -26.79 30.06 -10.81
N GLU A 383 -25.57 30.45 -10.44
CA GLU A 383 -24.42 30.56 -11.34
C GLU A 383 -23.61 29.25 -11.34
N PRO A 384 -22.83 28.95 -12.40
CA PRO A 384 -21.93 27.80 -12.42
C PRO A 384 -20.92 27.83 -11.24
N PRO A 385 -20.66 26.67 -10.60
CA PRO A 385 -19.79 26.59 -9.41
C PRO A 385 -18.37 27.15 -9.64
N ASN A 386 -17.79 26.91 -10.81
CA ASN A 386 -16.49 27.46 -11.21
C ASN A 386 -16.46 27.69 -12.73
N ASP A 387 -15.60 28.59 -13.19
CA ASP A 387 -15.43 28.99 -14.59
C ASP A 387 -15.05 27.78 -15.48
N ASP A 388 -14.34 26.79 -14.93
CA ASP A 388 -14.01 25.56 -15.65
C ASP A 388 -15.24 24.67 -15.90
N TYR A 389 -16.18 24.62 -14.96
CA TYR A 389 -17.46 23.93 -15.13
C TYR A 389 -18.36 24.69 -16.10
N GLU A 390 -18.34 26.02 -16.07
CA GLU A 390 -19.01 26.85 -17.08
C GLU A 390 -18.46 26.56 -18.48
N ARG A 391 -17.14 26.55 -18.66
CA ARG A 391 -16.50 26.22 -19.94
C ARG A 391 -16.82 24.79 -20.40
N ALA A 392 -16.89 23.83 -19.48
CA ALA A 392 -17.28 22.45 -19.80
C ALA A 392 -18.76 22.36 -20.23
N TRP A 393 -19.65 23.09 -19.56
CA TRP A 393 -21.05 23.20 -19.92
C TRP A 393 -21.25 23.83 -21.29
N LEU A 394 -20.56 24.94 -21.57
CA LEU A 394 -20.57 25.61 -22.87
C LEU A 394 -20.02 24.71 -23.99
N ARG A 395 -19.00 23.88 -23.71
CA ARG A 395 -18.55 22.83 -24.65
C ARG A 395 -19.67 21.84 -24.94
N MET A 396 -20.34 21.31 -23.91
CA MET A 396 -21.45 20.37 -24.12
C MET A 396 -22.63 20.96 -24.88
N LEU A 397 -22.97 22.24 -24.66
CA LEU A 397 -24.01 22.92 -25.44
C LEU A 397 -23.63 23.00 -26.92
N ARG A 398 -22.40 23.45 -27.21
CA ARG A 398 -21.90 23.50 -28.59
C ARG A 398 -21.90 22.13 -29.26
N ASP A 399 -21.43 21.10 -28.57
CA ASP A 399 -21.44 19.73 -29.08
C ASP A 399 -22.86 19.17 -29.24
N GLY A 400 -23.81 19.65 -28.44
CA GLY A 400 -25.24 19.38 -28.59
C GLY A 400 -25.82 20.02 -29.84
N GLU A 401 -25.53 21.30 -30.07
CA GLU A 401 -25.98 22.05 -31.26
C GLU A 401 -25.40 21.47 -32.55
N ILE A 402 -24.11 21.10 -32.56
CA ILE A 402 -23.49 20.42 -33.69
C ILE A 402 -24.23 19.11 -33.98
N ARG A 403 -24.45 18.27 -32.96
CA ARG A 403 -25.20 17.00 -33.13
C ARG A 403 -26.63 17.19 -33.63
N GLN A 404 -27.29 18.29 -33.29
CA GLN A 404 -28.64 18.59 -33.81
C GLN A 404 -28.58 19.02 -35.28
N ARG A 405 -27.62 19.90 -35.63
CA ARG A 405 -27.40 20.33 -37.01
C ARG A 405 -27.05 19.14 -37.91
N ASP A 406 -26.14 18.29 -37.48
CA ASP A 406 -25.74 17.09 -38.23
C ASP A 406 -26.95 16.15 -38.47
N LYS A 407 -27.85 16.03 -37.49
CA LYS A 407 -29.09 15.24 -37.64
C LYS A 407 -30.09 15.87 -38.60
N GLU A 408 -30.24 17.18 -38.58
CA GLU A 408 -31.10 17.90 -39.53
C GLU A 408 -30.54 17.80 -40.95
N GLU A 409 -29.22 17.90 -41.11
CA GLU A 409 -28.54 17.78 -42.40
C GLU A 409 -28.65 16.35 -42.96
N ILE A 410 -28.50 15.32 -42.10
CA ILE A 410 -28.76 13.93 -42.50
C ILE A 410 -30.23 13.73 -42.90
N ARG A 411 -31.19 14.29 -42.16
CA ARG A 411 -32.61 14.23 -42.54
C ARG A 411 -32.89 14.89 -43.88
N LEU A 412 -32.30 16.06 -44.15
CA LEU A 412 -32.43 16.74 -45.42
C LEU A 412 -31.83 15.92 -46.57
N GLN A 413 -30.68 15.28 -46.34
CA GLN A 413 -30.09 14.36 -47.33
C GLN A 413 -30.97 13.13 -47.57
N GLU A 414 -31.58 12.54 -46.53
CA GLU A 414 -32.53 11.43 -46.67
C GLU A 414 -33.79 11.84 -47.46
N ASP A 415 -34.34 13.03 -47.19
CA ASP A 415 -35.49 13.60 -47.90
C ASP A 415 -35.14 13.91 -49.38
N GLU A 416 -33.93 14.40 -49.67
CA GLU A 416 -33.42 14.58 -51.03
C GLU A 416 -33.22 13.25 -51.75
N GLU A 417 -32.62 12.25 -51.10
CA GLU A 417 -32.43 10.91 -51.66
C GLU A 417 -33.77 10.20 -51.96
N GLU A 418 -34.82 10.45 -51.18
CA GLU A 418 -36.17 9.97 -51.49
C GLU A 418 -36.75 10.56 -52.77
N GLN A 419 -36.44 11.82 -53.12
CA GLN A 419 -36.88 12.40 -54.40
C GLN A 419 -36.25 11.70 -55.62
N TYR A 420 -35.10 11.05 -55.45
CA TYR A 420 -34.39 10.33 -56.52
C TYR A 420 -34.71 8.82 -56.57
N LYS A 421 -35.65 8.33 -55.75
CA LYS A 421 -36.12 6.94 -55.76
C LYS A 421 -37.27 6.75 -56.76
N ILE A 422 -37.05 5.96 -57.80
CA ILE A 422 -38.08 5.59 -58.79
C ILE A 422 -38.81 4.31 -58.31
N ALA A 423 -40.07 4.13 -58.74
CA ALA A 423 -40.83 2.90 -58.50
C ALA A 423 -40.03 1.65 -58.94
N GLY A 424 -39.74 0.77 -57.98
CA GLY A 424 -38.85 -0.39 -58.14
C GLY A 424 -37.59 -0.36 -57.27
N GLY A 425 -37.34 0.72 -56.52
CA GLY A 425 -36.27 0.79 -55.52
C GLY A 425 -34.87 1.08 -56.10
N VAL A 426 -34.80 1.57 -57.33
CA VAL A 426 -33.54 1.96 -57.99
C VAL A 426 -33.37 3.47 -57.88
N THR A 427 -32.27 3.91 -57.28
CA THR A 427 -31.91 5.33 -57.12
C THR A 427 -31.27 5.85 -58.42
N THR A 428 -31.78 6.96 -58.96
CA THR A 428 -31.23 7.59 -60.17
C THR A 428 -30.45 8.86 -59.82
N THR A 429 -29.35 9.16 -60.52
CA THR A 429 -28.63 10.44 -60.41
C THR A 429 -29.10 11.48 -61.43
N ALA A 430 -30.11 11.17 -62.24
CA ALA A 430 -30.68 12.10 -63.20
C ALA A 430 -31.67 13.04 -62.51
N GLU A 431 -31.49 14.36 -62.67
CA GLU A 431 -32.46 15.36 -62.22
C GLU A 431 -33.87 15.02 -62.74
N PRO A 432 -34.88 14.88 -61.86
CA PRO A 432 -36.24 14.58 -62.28
C PRO A 432 -36.77 15.70 -63.18
N ARG A 433 -37.24 15.34 -64.38
CA ARG A 433 -37.78 16.31 -65.33
C ARG A 433 -39.05 16.92 -64.76
N PRO A 434 -39.22 18.27 -64.79
CA PRO A 434 -40.49 18.89 -64.43
C PRO A 434 -41.61 18.31 -65.31
N ASN A 435 -42.54 17.58 -64.69
CA ASN A 435 -43.62 16.87 -65.39
C ASN A 435 -44.92 17.68 -65.45
N ALA A 436 -44.99 18.82 -64.77
CA ALA A 436 -46.10 19.74 -64.78
C ALA A 436 -45.61 21.20 -64.81
N TYR A 437 -46.45 22.09 -65.34
CA TYR A 437 -46.30 23.54 -65.19
C TYR A 437 -47.46 24.11 -64.39
N ILE A 438 -47.25 25.28 -63.80
CA ILE A 438 -48.29 26.05 -63.13
C ILE A 438 -48.68 27.16 -64.12
N PRO A 439 -49.93 27.20 -64.62
CA PRO A 439 -50.38 28.29 -65.48
C PRO A 439 -50.51 29.59 -64.66
N ASP A 440 -50.00 30.71 -65.17
CA ASP A 440 -50.03 32.04 -64.53
C ASP A 440 -51.40 32.76 -64.63
N ASP A 441 -52.50 32.01 -64.71
CA ASP A 441 -53.84 32.58 -64.91
C ASP A 441 -54.56 32.73 -63.56
N ASP A 442 -54.79 33.97 -63.12
CA ASP A 442 -55.25 34.38 -61.77
C ASP A 442 -56.69 33.95 -61.40
N SER A 443 -57.33 33.07 -62.19
CA SER A 443 -58.74 32.69 -62.02
C SER A 443 -58.96 31.28 -61.43
N GLU A 444 -57.93 30.46 -61.26
CA GLU A 444 -58.02 29.14 -60.62
C GLU A 444 -56.85 28.87 -59.66
N LEU A 445 -57.08 28.06 -58.62
CA LEU A 445 -56.03 27.62 -57.68
C LEU A 445 -54.86 26.98 -58.45
N PRO A 446 -53.59 27.21 -58.04
CA PRO A 446 -52.41 26.78 -58.78
C PRO A 446 -52.22 25.27 -58.68
N ILE A 447 -52.98 24.52 -59.48
CA ILE A 447 -52.89 23.06 -59.55
C ILE A 447 -51.94 22.70 -60.70
N PRO A 448 -50.85 21.95 -60.44
CA PRO A 448 -49.88 21.56 -61.47
C PRO A 448 -50.56 20.77 -62.61
N ARG A 449 -50.41 21.24 -63.85
CA ARG A 449 -50.97 20.57 -65.04
C ARG A 449 -49.86 19.85 -65.83
N PRO A 450 -50.07 18.59 -66.25
CA PRO A 450 -49.05 17.82 -66.95
C PRO A 450 -48.73 18.40 -68.33
N TYR A 451 -47.46 18.39 -68.72
CA TYR A 451 -47.06 18.73 -70.09
C TYR A 451 -47.66 17.70 -71.05
N GLY A 452 -48.45 18.17 -72.04
CA GLY A 452 -49.08 17.30 -73.04
C GLY A 452 -48.08 16.70 -74.04
N LYS A 453 -48.57 16.30 -75.22
CA LYS A 453 -47.77 15.61 -76.28
C LYS A 453 -46.55 16.39 -76.80
N HIS A 454 -46.39 17.66 -76.43
CA HIS A 454 -45.31 18.57 -76.81
C HIS A 454 -44.55 19.09 -75.57
N ALA A 455 -43.98 18.19 -74.78
CA ALA A 455 -43.17 18.58 -73.63
C ALA A 455 -41.85 19.26 -74.06
N PRO A 456 -41.43 20.33 -73.37
CA PRO A 456 -40.16 21.01 -73.68
C PRO A 456 -38.96 20.07 -73.43
N PHE A 457 -38.11 19.93 -74.44
CA PHE A 457 -36.88 19.13 -74.38
C PHE A 457 -35.71 20.02 -73.94
N LYS A 458 -35.07 19.70 -72.80
CA LYS A 458 -33.81 20.32 -72.37
C LYS A 458 -32.67 19.69 -73.20
N PRO A 459 -31.96 20.45 -74.07
CA PRO A 459 -30.83 19.90 -74.82
C PRO A 459 -29.73 19.46 -73.84
N SER A 460 -29.14 18.29 -74.06
CA SER A 460 -27.96 17.84 -73.30
C SER A 460 -26.77 18.75 -73.61
N GLU A 461 -26.06 19.21 -72.58
CA GLU A 461 -24.85 19.99 -72.77
C GLU A 461 -23.79 19.16 -73.54
N PRO A 462 -23.09 19.75 -74.53
CA PRO A 462 -22.08 19.04 -75.29
C PRO A 462 -20.91 18.64 -74.39
N GLY A 463 -20.57 17.35 -74.39
CA GLY A 463 -19.51 16.80 -73.55
C GLY A 463 -18.13 17.40 -73.84
N SER A 464 -17.27 17.38 -72.83
CA SER A 464 -15.91 17.99 -72.75
C SER A 464 -14.91 17.57 -73.86
N THR A 465 -15.27 16.69 -74.79
CA THR A 465 -14.41 16.11 -75.84
C THR A 465 -14.52 16.77 -77.24
N MET A 466 -15.17 17.92 -77.39
CA MET A 466 -15.20 18.64 -78.68
C MET A 466 -13.93 19.48 -78.93
N ARG A 467 -13.13 19.07 -79.93
CA ARG A 467 -11.96 19.83 -80.42
C ARG A 467 -12.40 21.04 -81.27
N HIS A 468 -12.08 22.25 -80.82
CA HIS A 468 -12.36 23.50 -81.53
C HIS A 468 -11.18 23.89 -82.45
N VAL A 469 -11.41 24.02 -83.76
CA VAL A 469 -10.40 24.48 -84.73
C VAL A 469 -10.40 26.02 -84.79
N ARG A 470 -9.28 26.67 -84.44
CA ARG A 470 -9.11 28.14 -84.55
C ARG A 470 -8.82 28.55 -86.00
N LYS A 471 -9.54 29.55 -86.52
CA LYS A 471 -9.25 30.18 -87.82
C LYS A 471 -8.23 31.32 -87.66
N PRO A 472 -7.28 31.51 -88.61
CA PRO A 472 -6.22 32.52 -88.51
C PRO A 472 -6.71 33.95 -88.84
N ILE A 473 -6.10 34.94 -88.19
CA ILE A 473 -6.46 36.36 -88.23
C ILE A 473 -5.55 37.10 -89.23
N PRO A 474 -6.08 37.76 -90.28
CA PRO A 474 -5.29 38.62 -91.17
C PRO A 474 -5.07 40.00 -90.53
N LYS A 475 -3.83 40.51 -90.64
CA LYS A 475 -3.43 41.85 -90.14
C LYS A 475 -3.78 42.95 -91.18
N PRO A 476 -4.29 44.11 -90.75
CA PRO A 476 -4.64 45.23 -91.63
C PRO A 476 -3.39 45.99 -92.12
N ILE A 477 -3.46 46.49 -93.36
CA ILE A 477 -2.47 47.39 -93.99
C ILE A 477 -3.02 48.82 -93.91
N GLU A 478 -2.19 49.74 -93.43
CA GLU A 478 -2.46 51.20 -93.35
C GLU A 478 -2.41 51.85 -94.73
N ILE A 479 -3.44 52.65 -95.07
CA ILE A 479 -3.43 54.12 -95.23
C ILE A 479 -4.88 54.60 -95.11
#